data_AF-A0A2T3AR11-F1
#
_entry.id   AF-A0A2T3AR11-F1
#
_cell.length_a   1.000
_cell.length_b   1.000
_cell.length_c   1.000
_cell.angle_alpha   90.00
_cell.angle_beta   90.00
_cell.angle_gamma   90.00
#
_symmetry.space_group_name_H-M   'P 1'
#
loop_
_entity.id
_entity.type
_entity.pdbx_description
1 polymer ?
#
loop_
_entity_poly.entity_id
_entity_poly.type
_entity_poly.pdbx_seq_one_letter_code
_entity_poly.pdbx_strand_id
1 'polypeptide(L)'
;MASKSKRELIQGPLRPPRPTPLSLSYSQPPASKSEVSVRNKEASVPVVEFSSRAVPQPFLDPSIIQRRIQAAKQQEIDHERRSKLGGSSSSSQRL
;
A
#
# COMPACT_ATOMS: atom_id res chain seq x y z
N MET A 1 -31.92 44.18 21.93
CA MET A 1 -31.97 43.37 23.17
C MET A 1 -31.48 41.97 22.84
N ALA A 2 -30.34 41.55 23.36
CA ALA A 2 -29.76 40.23 23.06
C ALA A 2 -30.52 39.14 23.83
N SER A 3 -31.09 38.17 23.11
CA SER A 3 -31.77 37.00 23.71
C SER A 3 -30.76 36.10 24.43
N LYS A 4 -31.09 35.65 25.65
CA LYS A 4 -30.23 34.74 26.42
C LYS A 4 -30.08 33.38 25.70
N SER A 5 -28.84 32.91 25.59
CA SER A 5 -28.48 31.59 25.05
C SER A 5 -29.16 30.48 25.85
N LYS A 6 -29.75 29.49 25.17
CA LYS A 6 -30.35 28.29 25.79
C LYS A 6 -29.32 27.38 26.47
N ARG A 7 -28.03 27.55 26.18
CA ARG A 7 -26.93 26.77 26.77
C ARG A 7 -26.12 27.69 27.68
N GLU A 8 -26.04 27.32 28.94
CA GLU A 8 -25.15 27.98 29.90
C GLU A 8 -23.71 27.68 29.53
N LEU A 9 -22.87 28.72 29.55
CA LEU A 9 -21.43 28.55 29.38
C LEU A 9 -20.89 27.84 30.62
N ILE A 10 -20.21 26.71 30.41
CA ILE A 10 -19.53 26.02 31.52
C ILE A 10 -18.34 26.89 31.92
N GLN A 11 -18.47 27.59 33.04
CA GLN A 11 -17.39 28.36 33.65
C GLN A 11 -16.71 27.51 34.71
N GLY A 12 -15.38 27.55 34.74
CA GLY A 12 -14.56 26.85 35.72
C GLY A 12 -13.33 26.17 35.11
N PRO A 13 -12.46 25.59 35.95
CA PRO A 13 -11.29 24.87 35.48
C PRO A 13 -11.69 23.68 34.62
N LEU A 14 -10.87 23.38 33.61
CA LEU A 14 -11.07 22.26 32.71
C LEU A 14 -11.16 20.96 33.52
N ARG A 15 -12.21 20.17 33.27
CA ARG A 15 -12.32 18.84 33.86
C ARG A 15 -11.45 17.85 33.08
N PRO A 16 -10.77 16.93 33.78
CA PRO A 16 -10.04 15.87 33.09
C PRO A 16 -11.02 15.00 32.27
N PRO A 17 -10.57 14.45 31.13
CA PRO A 17 -11.38 13.56 30.32
C PRO A 17 -11.83 12.35 31.15
N ARG A 18 -13.09 11.95 30.97
CA ARG A 18 -13.60 10.72 31.59
C ARG A 18 -12.90 9.52 30.95
N PRO A 19 -12.33 8.58 31.74
CA PRO A 19 -11.79 7.36 31.18
C PRO A 19 -12.94 6.60 30.51
N THR A 20 -12.84 6.41 29.20
CA THR A 20 -13.76 5.56 28.45
C THR A 20 -13.56 4.12 28.89
N PRO A 21 -14.63 3.37 29.24
CA PRO A 21 -14.49 1.97 29.57
C PRO A 21 -14.03 1.21 28.32
N LEU A 22 -12.83 0.63 28.44
CA LEU A 22 -12.21 -0.32 27.53
C LEU A 22 -12.14 0.16 26.08
N SER A 23 -11.00 0.78 25.74
CA SER A 23 -10.49 0.78 24.38
C SER A 23 -10.60 -0.65 23.85
N LEU A 24 -11.47 -0.88 22.86
CA LEU A 24 -11.27 -1.97 21.93
C LEU A 24 -9.85 -1.77 21.41
N SER A 25 -8.94 -2.64 21.83
CA SER A 25 -7.59 -2.67 21.31
C SER A 25 -7.71 -2.74 19.79
N TYR A 26 -7.08 -1.80 19.07
CA TYR A 26 -6.93 -1.89 17.61
C TYR A 26 -6.08 -3.08 17.17
N SER A 27 -5.41 -3.75 18.11
CA SER A 27 -4.67 -4.96 17.82
C SER A 27 -5.64 -6.11 17.59
N GLN A 28 -5.57 -6.67 16.39
CA GLN A 28 -6.19 -7.95 16.08
C GLN A 28 -5.42 -9.05 16.82
N PRO A 29 -6.10 -9.97 17.53
CA PRO A 29 -5.43 -11.12 18.12
C PRO A 29 -4.90 -12.04 17.00
N PRO A 30 -3.79 -12.76 17.24
CA PRO A 30 -3.26 -13.70 16.28
C PRO A 30 -4.31 -14.78 15.98
N ALA A 31 -4.43 -15.16 14.71
CA ALA A 31 -5.37 -16.15 14.21
C ALA A 31 -4.99 -17.58 14.64
N SER A 32 -3.72 -17.84 14.99
CA SER A 32 -3.28 -19.15 15.46
C SER A 32 -2.06 -19.09 16.40
N LYS A 33 -1.86 -20.16 17.18
CA LYS A 33 -0.72 -20.28 18.10
C LYS A 33 0.65 -20.38 17.41
N SER A 34 0.68 -20.73 16.12
CA SER A 34 1.89 -20.82 15.31
C SER A 34 2.08 -19.62 14.38
N GLU A 35 1.31 -18.55 14.57
CA GLU A 35 1.47 -17.33 13.78
C GLU A 35 2.81 -16.67 14.14
N VAL A 36 3.82 -16.93 13.32
CA VAL A 36 5.13 -16.28 13.42
C VAL A 36 5.07 -15.00 12.61
N SER A 37 4.91 -13.85 13.29
CA SER A 37 5.07 -12.56 12.60
C SER A 37 6.55 -12.39 12.26
N VAL A 38 6.90 -12.47 10.98
CA VAL A 38 8.24 -12.11 10.53
C VAL A 38 8.33 -10.59 10.61
N ARG A 39 8.84 -10.06 11.72
CA ARG A 39 9.37 -8.70 11.73
C ARG A 39 10.57 -8.73 10.78
N ASN A 40 10.34 -8.27 9.55
CA ASN A 40 11.45 -7.87 8.70
C ASN A 40 12.30 -6.92 9.54
N LYS A 41 13.57 -7.28 9.78
CA LYS A 41 14.53 -6.39 10.44
C LYS A 41 14.36 -5.03 9.79
N GLU A 42 14.03 -4.04 10.60
CA GLU A 42 13.76 -2.67 10.15
C GLU A 42 14.91 -2.26 9.24
N ALA A 43 14.71 -2.35 7.92
CA ALA A 43 15.53 -1.60 6.99
C ALA A 43 15.35 -0.17 7.48
N SER A 44 16.45 0.49 7.88
CA SER A 44 16.46 1.88 8.32
C SER A 44 15.53 2.67 7.40
N VAL A 45 14.34 2.98 7.89
CA VAL A 45 13.36 3.69 7.09
C VAL A 45 13.91 5.11 7.02
N PRO A 46 14.33 5.59 5.83
CA PRO A 46 14.89 6.92 5.73
C PRO A 46 13.83 7.90 6.22
N VAL A 47 14.20 8.74 7.17
CA VAL A 47 13.33 9.82 7.63
C VAL A 47 13.18 10.78 6.46
N VAL A 48 12.00 10.81 5.85
CA VAL A 48 11.67 11.75 4.79
C VAL A 48 11.03 12.97 5.45
N GLU A 49 11.74 14.10 5.44
CA GLU A 49 11.17 15.37 5.89
C GLU A 49 10.10 15.83 4.89
N PHE A 50 8.89 16.06 5.40
CA PHE A 50 7.79 16.60 4.60
C PHE A 50 8.01 18.10 4.37
N SER A 51 8.45 18.47 3.17
CA SER A 51 8.58 19.86 2.75
C SER A 51 7.35 20.31 1.98
N SER A 52 6.82 21.49 2.31
CA SER A 52 5.75 22.15 1.52
C SER A 52 6.20 22.59 0.12
N ARG A 53 7.51 22.52 -0.16
CA ARG A 53 8.10 22.76 -1.47
C ARG A 53 8.32 21.49 -2.27
N ALA A 54 8.01 20.32 -1.71
CA ALA A 54 8.14 19.06 -2.42
C ALA A 54 7.20 19.02 -3.63
N VAL A 55 7.71 18.58 -4.77
CA VAL A 55 6.90 18.38 -5.96
C VAL A 55 5.87 17.29 -5.64
N PRO A 56 4.55 17.55 -5.75
CA PRO A 56 3.55 16.54 -5.50
C PRO A 56 3.76 15.39 -6.47
N GLN A 57 4.00 14.19 -5.95
CA GLN A 57 3.99 13.00 -6.79
C GLN A 57 2.52 12.70 -7.11
N PRO A 58 2.11 12.75 -8.39
CA PRO A 58 0.76 12.40 -8.76
C PRO A 58 0.50 10.95 -8.34
N PHE A 59 -0.73 10.68 -7.89
CA PHE A 59 -1.15 9.32 -7.56
C PHE A 59 -0.88 8.41 -8.76
N LEU A 60 -0.31 7.24 -8.49
CA LEU A 60 -0.13 6.20 -9.50
C LEU A 60 -1.52 5.85 -10.06
N ASP A 61 -1.66 5.87 -11.38
CA ASP A 61 -2.89 5.42 -12.05
C ASP A 61 -3.17 3.96 -11.62
N PRO A 62 -4.36 3.67 -11.05
CA PRO A 62 -4.69 2.33 -10.53
C PRO A 62 -4.63 1.25 -11.63
N SER A 63 -4.74 1.62 -12.91
CA SER A 63 -4.63 0.70 -14.04
C SER A 63 -3.19 0.26 -14.35
N ILE A 64 -2.17 0.89 -13.77
CA ILE A 64 -0.77 0.65 -14.13
C ILE A 64 -0.32 -0.78 -13.88
N ILE A 65 -0.85 -1.42 -12.83
CA ILE A 65 -0.57 -2.82 -12.51
C ILE A 65 -1.18 -3.74 -13.57
N GLN A 66 -2.42 -3.48 -13.97
CA GLN A 66 -3.10 -4.27 -15.01
C GLN A 66 -2.38 -4.16 -16.36
N ARG A 67 -1.96 -2.95 -16.74
CA ARG A 67 -1.19 -2.71 -17.97
C ARG A 67 0.16 -3.46 -17.96
N ARG A 68 0.85 -3.47 -16.81
CA ARG A 68 2.11 -4.23 -16.66
C ARG A 68 1.89 -5.74 -16.80
N ILE A 69 0.82 -6.27 -16.20
CA ILE A 69 0.47 -7.70 -16.33
C ILE A 69 0.19 -8.06 -17.80
N GLN A 70 -0.56 -7.23 -18.51
CA GLN A 70 -0.86 -7.47 -19.94
C GLN A 70 0.39 -7.39 -20.80
N ALA A 71 1.26 -6.40 -20.58
CA ALA A 71 2.51 -6.25 -21.31
C ALA A 71 3.45 -7.45 -21.09
N ALA A 72 3.56 -7.96 -19.86
CA ALA A 72 4.37 -9.15 -19.57
C ALA A 72 3.84 -10.39 -20.30
N LYS A 73 2.52 -10.60 -20.32
CA LYS A 73 1.89 -11.69 -21.09
C LYS A 73 2.17 -11.59 -22.58
N GLN A 74 2.09 -10.37 -23.14
CA GLN A 74 2.36 -10.16 -24.56
C GLN A 74 3.83 -10.44 -24.90
N GLN A 75 4.76 -10.03 -24.04
CA GLN A 75 6.19 -10.34 -24.20
C GLN A 75 6.46 -11.84 -24.17
N GLU A 76 5.79 -12.59 -23.29
CA GLU A 76 5.91 -14.05 -23.23
C GLU A 76 5.41 -14.72 -24.53
N ILE A 77 4.26 -14.27 -25.04
CA ILE A 77 3.70 -14.76 -26.32
C ILE A 77 4.65 -14.44 -27.49
N ASP A 78 5.21 -13.24 -27.53
CA ASP A 78 6.13 -12.83 -28.60
C ASP A 78 7.45 -13.60 -28.52
N HIS A 79 7.94 -13.89 -27.31
CA HIS A 79 9.11 -14.72 -27.08
C HIS A 79 8.87 -16.17 -27.55
N GLU A 80 7.70 -16.74 -27.25
CA GLU A 80 7.30 -18.08 -27.71
C GLU A 80 7.14 -18.15 -29.24
N ARG A 81 6.56 -17.11 -29.87
CA ARG A 81 6.49 -17.03 -31.33
C ARG A 81 7.86 -16.97 -31.97
N ARG A 82 8.78 -16.19 -31.40
CA ARG A 82 10.16 -16.08 -31.89
C ARG A 82 10.95 -17.38 -31.73
N SER A 83 10.78 -18.10 -30.63
CA SER A 83 11.44 -19.40 -30.43
C SER A 83 10.90 -20.48 -31.38
N LYS A 84 9.60 -20.47 -31.68
CA LYS A 84 8.98 -21.40 -32.65
C LYS A 84 9.37 -21.13 -34.11
N LEU A 85 9.58 -19.87 -34.49
CA LEU A 85 10.00 -19.49 -35.84
C LEU A 85 11.52 -19.66 -36.07
N GLY A 86 12.35 -19.66 -35.02
CA GLY A 86 13.79 -19.90 -35.10
C GLY A 86 14.23 -21.36 -35.13
N GLY A 87 13.32 -22.32 -34.88
CA GLY A 87 13.63 -23.75 -34.81
C GLY A 87 13.66 -24.52 -36.14
N SER A 88 13.47 -23.85 -37.28
CA SER A 88 13.40 -24.48 -38.61
C SER A 88 14.55 -24.06 -39.53
N SER A 89 15.81 -24.24 -39.09
CA SER A 89 16.96 -24.14 -40.02
C SER A 89 18.22 -24.84 -39.49
N SER A 90 18.17 -26.16 -39.26
CA SER A 90 19.39 -26.98 -39.31
C SER A 90 19.08 -28.47 -39.53
N SER A 91 18.71 -28.85 -40.75
CA SER A 91 18.92 -30.22 -41.25
C SER A 91 19.31 -30.19 -42.72
N SER A 92 20.56 -29.83 -42.97
CA SER A 92 21.20 -30.10 -44.25
C SER A 92 22.65 -30.50 -44.02
N GLN A 93 22.99 -31.62 -44.64
CA GLN A 93 24.31 -32.23 -44.85
C GLN A 93 24.94 -32.99 -43.68
N ARG A 94 25.00 -34.32 -43.79
CA ARG A 94 26.16 -35.04 -44.35
C ARG A 94 25.95 -36.56 -44.23
N LEU A 95 25.98 -37.26 -45.35
CA LEU A 95 26.92 -38.36 -45.69
C LEU A 95 26.68 -38.77 -47.14
#